data_AF-A0A965ID60-F1
#
_entry.id   AF-A0A965ID60-F1
#
_cell.length_a   1.000
_cell.length_b   1.000
_cell.length_c   1.000
_cell.angle_alpha   90.00
_cell.angle_beta   90.00
_cell.angle_gamma   90.00
#
_symmetry.space_group_name_H-M   'P 1'
#
loop_
_entity.id
_entity.type
_entity.pdbx_description
1 polymer ?
#
loop_
_entity_poly.entity_id
_entity_poly.type
_entity_poly.pdbx_seq_one_letter_code
_entity_poly.pdbx_strand_id
1 'polypeptide(L)'
;MILDSEFDMHISKNFKNIFGFVFLMLGMGLSFAQDFPTKPIRIFVGQGPGGGNDTLARIVAQRLTTSLGQPVLVENKVGAGGMIATEGVARSNPDGYSLLMGPIGNMVFTPVLSTKLRFSTTKDFVPVSQIANFPLILAVNTKLNLNSVQDLIAYMKANPAKSNYGGSGPAFQFASELFRIKTSTPGEFIQYKSTSETITALVTGDLVMSMVDTGPAMGAIAGGQIKALAVTSSNRLSGLPQVPTMAEAGLPDLEFRFWTGIFAPAGTPPAIVKKLETEINRILKMPEVVAQMANTQVIAQGSTSEELYKLLATDLIKWTQVADTAKMKKLDQ
;
A
#
# COMPACT_ATOMS: atom_id res chain seq x y z
N MET A 1 65.42 -12.52 -77.91
CA MET A 1 64.52 -13.67 -78.17
C MET A 1 64.67 -14.59 -76.97
N ILE A 2 63.57 -14.73 -76.23
CA ILE A 2 63.21 -15.55 -75.05
C ILE A 2 64.19 -16.69 -74.70
N LEU A 3 64.54 -16.83 -73.40
CA LEU A 3 64.31 -18.05 -72.56
C LEU A 3 64.84 -17.89 -71.11
N ASP A 4 63.91 -18.08 -70.17
CA ASP A 4 63.95 -18.75 -68.85
C ASP A 4 65.18 -18.70 -67.92
N SER A 5 64.92 -18.25 -66.68
CA SER A 5 65.37 -18.95 -65.47
C SER A 5 64.47 -18.64 -64.28
N GLU A 6 63.93 -19.70 -63.68
CA GLU A 6 63.13 -19.73 -62.45
C GLU A 6 63.84 -19.04 -61.28
N PHE A 7 63.06 -18.33 -60.44
CA PHE A 7 63.41 -18.13 -59.05
C PHE A 7 62.17 -18.32 -58.19
N ASP A 8 62.15 -19.48 -57.55
CA ASP A 8 61.17 -19.93 -56.58
C ASP A 8 61.34 -19.11 -55.28
N MET A 9 60.28 -18.42 -54.84
CA MET A 9 60.29 -17.71 -53.55
C MET A 9 59.11 -18.16 -52.71
N HIS A 10 59.46 -19.02 -51.76
CA HIS A 10 58.63 -19.64 -50.73
C HIS A 10 57.98 -18.57 -49.83
N ILE A 11 56.72 -18.23 -50.05
CA ILE A 11 55.95 -17.36 -49.15
C ILE A 11 55.40 -18.21 -47.99
N SER A 12 55.95 -17.98 -46.80
CA SER A 12 55.57 -18.66 -45.56
C SER A 12 54.15 -18.29 -45.10
N LYS A 13 53.44 -19.30 -44.59
CA LYS A 13 52.01 -19.31 -44.22
C LYS A 13 51.61 -18.46 -42.99
N ASN A 14 52.40 -17.47 -42.58
CA ASN A 14 52.18 -16.79 -41.29
C ASN A 14 51.58 -15.38 -41.36
N PHE A 15 51.09 -14.93 -42.52
CA PHE A 15 50.56 -13.57 -42.69
C PHE A 15 49.03 -13.42 -42.69
N LYS A 16 48.27 -14.46 -42.28
CA LYS A 16 46.79 -14.42 -42.28
C LYS A 16 46.13 -14.12 -40.93
N ASN A 17 46.88 -13.99 -39.83
CA ASN A 17 46.28 -13.91 -38.49
C ASN A 17 46.29 -12.52 -37.84
N ILE A 18 46.73 -11.45 -38.52
CA ILE A 18 46.83 -10.11 -37.89
C ILE A 18 45.67 -9.18 -38.27
N PHE A 19 44.90 -9.47 -39.34
CA PHE A 19 43.76 -8.63 -39.73
C PHE A 19 42.41 -9.03 -39.10
N GLY A 20 42.35 -10.13 -38.35
CA GLY A 20 41.11 -10.64 -37.74
C GLY A 20 40.79 -10.09 -36.35
N PHE A 21 41.70 -9.38 -35.69
CA PHE A 21 41.54 -8.98 -34.28
C PHE A 21 41.11 -7.52 -34.05
N VAL A 22 41.09 -6.68 -35.09
CA VAL A 22 40.71 -5.26 -34.94
C VAL A 22 39.22 -5.00 -35.25
N PHE A 23 38.52 -5.94 -35.89
CA PHE A 23 37.11 -5.74 -36.27
C PHE A 23 36.09 -6.26 -35.23
N LEU A 24 36.53 -6.87 -34.13
CA LEU A 24 35.64 -7.45 -33.12
C LEU A 24 35.45 -6.59 -31.85
N MET A 25 35.91 -5.33 -31.83
CA MET A 25 35.77 -4.44 -30.67
C MET A 25 34.82 -3.24 -30.88
N LEU A 26 34.22 -3.07 -32.06
CA LEU A 26 33.27 -1.97 -32.33
C LEU A 26 31.79 -2.34 -32.07
N GLY A 27 31.53 -3.53 -31.54
CA GLY A 27 30.18 -4.02 -31.22
C GLY A 27 29.73 -3.80 -29.78
N MET A 28 30.49 -3.08 -28.94
CA MET A 28 29.96 -2.54 -27.69
C MET A 28 29.03 -1.37 -28.03
N GLY A 29 27.83 -1.70 -28.51
CA GLY A 29 26.76 -0.74 -28.63
C GLY A 29 26.63 -0.05 -27.27
N LEU A 30 26.87 1.26 -27.26
CA LEU A 30 26.39 2.13 -26.22
C LEU A 30 24.91 1.81 -26.05
N SER A 31 24.57 1.04 -25.02
CA SER A 31 23.22 0.95 -24.54
C SER A 31 22.89 2.34 -24.02
N PHE A 32 22.44 3.22 -24.92
CA PHE A 32 21.69 4.40 -24.54
C PHE A 32 20.57 3.86 -23.65
N ALA A 33 20.65 4.17 -22.37
CA ALA A 33 19.51 4.00 -21.48
C ALA A 33 18.33 4.64 -22.22
N GLN A 34 17.36 3.83 -22.66
CA GLN A 34 16.16 4.40 -23.25
C GLN A 34 15.60 5.37 -22.22
N ASP A 35 15.40 6.62 -22.63
CA ASP A 35 14.88 7.67 -21.76
C ASP A 35 13.49 7.29 -21.27
N PHE A 36 13.41 6.64 -20.09
CA PHE A 36 12.14 6.32 -19.48
C PHE A 36 11.44 7.62 -19.02
N PRO A 37 10.13 7.81 -19.29
CA PRO A 37 9.27 6.99 -20.15
C PRO A 37 9.24 7.45 -21.63
N THR A 38 9.12 6.51 -22.56
CA THR A 38 8.92 6.74 -24.02
C THR A 38 7.54 6.33 -24.54
N LYS A 39 6.71 5.72 -23.68
CA LYS A 39 5.35 5.26 -23.98
C LYS A 39 4.45 5.44 -22.74
N PRO A 40 3.12 5.27 -22.86
CA PRO A 40 2.23 5.39 -21.72
C PRO A 40 2.56 4.43 -20.57
N ILE A 41 2.48 4.93 -19.34
CA ILE A 41 2.57 4.15 -18.09
C ILE A 41 1.16 3.77 -17.65
N ARG A 42 0.97 2.56 -17.11
CA ARG A 42 -0.30 2.10 -16.56
C ARG A 42 -0.18 1.90 -15.05
N ILE A 43 -1.10 2.46 -14.29
CA ILE A 43 -1.31 2.18 -12.87
C ILE A 43 -2.54 1.27 -12.75
N PHE A 44 -2.32 0.03 -12.34
CA PHE A 44 -3.38 -0.95 -12.11
C PHE A 44 -3.95 -0.80 -10.71
N VAL A 45 -5.29 -0.80 -10.63
CA VAL A 45 -6.05 -0.66 -9.38
C VAL A 45 -6.96 -1.88 -9.23
N GLY A 46 -6.90 -2.55 -8.08
CA GLY A 46 -7.70 -3.76 -7.79
C GLY A 46 -9.17 -3.50 -7.41
N GLN A 47 -9.59 -2.24 -7.37
CA GLN A 47 -10.94 -1.79 -7.00
C GLN A 47 -11.67 -1.21 -8.23
N GLY A 48 -13.01 -1.19 -8.18
CA GLY A 48 -13.82 -0.60 -9.24
C GLY A 48 -13.57 0.91 -9.39
N PRO A 49 -13.87 1.47 -10.58
CA PRO A 49 -13.79 2.92 -10.81
C PRO A 49 -14.58 3.72 -9.75
N GLY A 50 -14.03 4.84 -9.29
CA GLY A 50 -14.62 5.68 -8.24
C GLY A 50 -14.37 5.20 -6.81
N GLY A 51 -13.70 4.06 -6.61
CA GLY A 51 -13.20 3.65 -5.28
C GLY A 51 -12.09 4.57 -4.75
N GLY A 52 -11.78 4.48 -3.45
CA GLY A 52 -10.78 5.34 -2.81
C GLY A 52 -9.39 5.23 -3.45
N ASN A 53 -8.90 4.01 -3.69
CA ASN A 53 -7.61 3.82 -4.37
C ASN A 53 -7.63 4.24 -5.84
N ASP A 54 -8.76 4.09 -6.53
CA ASP A 54 -8.92 4.58 -7.91
C ASP A 54 -8.83 6.11 -7.96
N THR A 55 -9.52 6.78 -7.04
CA THR A 55 -9.50 8.25 -6.91
C THR A 55 -8.08 8.74 -6.67
N LEU A 56 -7.37 8.17 -5.68
CA LEU A 56 -6.00 8.54 -5.38
C LEU A 56 -5.04 8.25 -6.54
N ALA A 57 -5.20 7.12 -7.23
CA ALA A 57 -4.39 6.79 -8.39
C ALA A 57 -4.59 7.81 -9.52
N ARG A 58 -5.82 8.26 -9.77
CA ARG A 58 -6.13 9.26 -10.81
C ARG A 58 -5.55 10.63 -10.48
N ILE A 59 -5.59 11.05 -9.21
CA ILE A 59 -4.97 12.31 -8.75
C ILE A 59 -3.47 12.30 -9.06
N VAL A 60 -2.78 11.23 -8.68
CA VAL A 60 -1.33 11.10 -8.90
C VAL A 60 -1.01 10.94 -10.40
N ALA A 61 -1.75 10.10 -11.12
CA ALA A 61 -1.56 9.84 -12.55
C ALA A 61 -1.70 11.10 -13.40
N GLN A 62 -2.69 11.96 -13.11
CA GLN A 62 -2.87 13.22 -13.81
C GLN A 62 -1.62 14.10 -13.70
N ARG A 63 -1.04 14.20 -12.50
CA ARG A 63 0.15 15.02 -12.25
C ARG A 63 1.43 14.39 -12.81
N LEU A 64 1.55 13.06 -12.75
CA LEU A 64 2.64 12.35 -13.39
C LEU A 64 2.61 12.50 -14.91
N THR A 65 1.43 12.55 -15.53
CA THR A 65 1.29 12.77 -16.98
C THR A 65 1.92 14.09 -17.40
N THR A 66 1.62 15.16 -16.67
CA THR A 66 2.23 16.48 -16.91
C THR A 66 3.74 16.46 -16.65
N SER A 67 4.19 15.81 -15.57
CA SER A 67 5.59 15.84 -15.14
C SER A 67 6.51 14.99 -16.02
N LEU A 68 6.04 13.82 -16.46
CA LEU A 68 6.84 12.85 -17.20
C LEU A 68 6.73 13.02 -18.72
N GLY A 69 5.79 13.85 -19.21
CA GLY A 69 5.58 14.07 -20.65
C GLY A 69 5.00 12.85 -21.38
N GLN A 70 4.56 11.82 -20.66
CA GLN A 70 3.90 10.63 -21.21
C GLN A 70 2.59 10.37 -20.48
N PRO A 71 1.55 9.86 -21.16
CA PRO A 71 0.29 9.52 -20.50
C PRO A 71 0.50 8.51 -19.37
N VAL A 72 -0.07 8.79 -18.21
CA VAL A 72 -0.20 7.83 -17.09
C VAL A 72 -1.66 7.47 -16.94
N LEU A 73 -2.00 6.23 -17.28
CA LEU A 73 -3.37 5.74 -17.36
C LEU A 73 -3.70 4.88 -16.14
N VAL A 74 -4.90 5.05 -15.59
CA VAL A 74 -5.41 4.21 -14.50
C VAL A 74 -6.31 3.13 -15.08
N GLU A 75 -5.99 1.87 -14.80
CA GLU A 75 -6.73 0.69 -15.26
C GLU A 75 -7.24 -0.13 -14.08
N ASN A 76 -8.56 -0.26 -13.97
CA ASN A 76 -9.19 -1.06 -12.92
C ASN A 76 -9.25 -2.53 -13.33
N LYS A 77 -8.59 -3.41 -12.57
CA LYS A 77 -8.62 -4.87 -12.73
C LYS A 77 -9.21 -5.51 -11.48
N VAL A 78 -10.53 -5.55 -11.42
CA VAL A 78 -11.30 -6.01 -10.24
C VAL A 78 -11.32 -7.54 -10.12
N GLY A 79 -11.51 -8.02 -8.89
CA GLY A 79 -11.74 -9.43 -8.56
C GLY A 79 -10.80 -9.96 -7.49
N ALA A 80 -11.26 -10.98 -6.74
CA ALA A 80 -10.54 -11.59 -5.61
C ALA A 80 -9.96 -10.56 -4.61
N GLY A 81 -10.75 -9.56 -4.20
CA GLY A 81 -10.26 -8.49 -3.29
C GLY A 81 -9.17 -7.59 -3.90
N GLY A 82 -9.03 -7.56 -5.23
CA GLY A 82 -7.99 -6.83 -5.95
C GLY A 82 -6.74 -7.64 -6.23
N MET A 83 -6.71 -8.92 -5.83
CA MET A 83 -5.55 -9.79 -6.04
C MET A 83 -5.30 -10.12 -7.52
N ILE A 84 -6.32 -10.02 -8.38
CA ILE A 84 -6.14 -10.15 -9.83
C ILE A 84 -5.23 -9.04 -10.39
N ALA A 85 -5.43 -7.79 -9.95
CA ALA A 85 -4.54 -6.69 -10.33
C ALA A 85 -3.13 -6.92 -9.79
N THR A 86 -3.03 -7.32 -8.53
CA THR A 86 -1.74 -7.56 -7.86
C THR A 86 -0.95 -8.68 -8.56
N GLU A 87 -1.53 -9.87 -8.74
CA GLU A 87 -0.87 -10.99 -9.46
C GLU A 87 -0.52 -10.60 -10.91
N GLY A 88 -1.39 -9.83 -11.57
CA GLY A 88 -1.13 -9.32 -12.91
C GLY A 88 0.12 -8.45 -13.00
N VAL A 89 0.30 -7.50 -12.07
CA VAL A 89 1.50 -6.64 -12.04
C VAL A 89 2.73 -7.41 -11.60
N ALA A 90 2.63 -8.33 -10.65
CA ALA A 90 3.76 -9.19 -10.25
C ALA A 90 4.39 -9.94 -11.44
N ARG A 91 3.60 -10.21 -12.49
CA ARG A 91 4.03 -10.93 -13.70
C ARG A 91 4.28 -10.03 -14.91
N SER A 92 4.13 -8.72 -14.77
CA SER A 92 4.42 -7.77 -15.84
C SER A 92 5.92 -7.62 -16.08
N ASN A 93 6.28 -7.11 -17.26
CA ASN A 93 7.67 -6.75 -17.56
C ASN A 93 8.18 -5.71 -16.54
N PRO A 94 9.40 -5.87 -16.01
CA PRO A 94 10.01 -4.94 -15.06
C PRO A 94 10.61 -3.71 -15.77
N ASP A 95 9.82 -3.05 -16.61
CA ASP A 95 10.25 -1.95 -17.48
C ASP A 95 9.70 -0.57 -17.03
N GLY A 96 8.98 -0.53 -15.91
CA GLY A 96 8.40 0.69 -15.33
C GLY A 96 7.05 1.12 -15.90
N TYR A 97 6.51 0.42 -16.90
CA TYR A 97 5.25 0.81 -17.56
C TYR A 97 4.01 0.12 -16.99
N SER A 98 4.18 -0.86 -16.11
CA SER A 98 3.12 -1.49 -15.33
C SER A 98 3.36 -1.25 -13.86
N LEU A 99 2.53 -0.44 -13.23
CA LEU A 99 2.61 -0.11 -11.81
C LEU A 99 1.34 -0.59 -11.10
N LEU A 100 1.43 -0.90 -9.81
CA LEU A 100 0.31 -1.29 -8.97
C LEU A 100 0.02 -0.20 -7.94
N MET A 101 -1.24 0.20 -7.82
CA MET A 101 -1.76 0.85 -6.62
C MET A 101 -2.04 -0.22 -5.56
N GLY A 102 -1.08 -0.42 -4.65
CA GLY A 102 -1.06 -1.50 -3.67
C GLY A 102 -1.46 -1.01 -2.27
N PRO A 103 -2.73 -1.13 -1.88
CA PRO A 103 -3.12 -0.87 -0.49
C PRO A 103 -2.60 -1.96 0.45
N ILE A 104 -2.41 -1.63 1.73
CA ILE A 104 -2.03 -2.57 2.80
C ILE A 104 -2.90 -3.84 2.81
N GLY A 105 -4.18 -3.74 2.46
CA GLY A 105 -5.09 -4.89 2.35
C GLY A 105 -4.57 -5.97 1.39
N ASN A 106 -4.02 -5.57 0.24
CA ASN A 106 -3.50 -6.48 -0.78
C ASN A 106 -2.04 -6.84 -0.51
N MET A 107 -1.27 -5.89 0.00
CA MET A 107 0.19 -6.05 0.16
C MET A 107 0.59 -6.74 1.48
N VAL A 108 -0.31 -6.76 2.48
CA VAL A 108 -0.03 -7.28 3.82
C VAL A 108 -1.13 -8.21 4.30
N PHE A 109 -2.37 -7.71 4.47
CA PHE A 109 -3.42 -8.48 5.14
C PHE A 109 -3.81 -9.74 4.39
N THR A 110 -3.98 -9.63 3.07
CA THR A 110 -4.30 -10.80 2.24
C THR A 110 -3.16 -11.83 2.28
N PRO A 111 -1.87 -11.46 2.10
CA PRO A 111 -0.76 -12.38 2.32
C PRO A 111 -0.66 -13.03 3.69
N VAL A 112 -1.03 -12.31 4.75
CA VAL A 112 -1.03 -12.86 6.13
C VAL A 112 -2.12 -13.92 6.32
N LEU A 113 -3.27 -13.74 5.66
CA LEU A 113 -4.44 -14.59 5.83
C LEU A 113 -4.57 -15.68 4.77
N SER A 114 -4.06 -15.49 3.56
CA SER A 114 -4.20 -16.44 2.45
C SER A 114 -3.19 -17.58 2.53
N THR A 115 -3.65 -18.79 2.24
CA THR A 115 -2.82 -20.00 2.18
C THR A 115 -2.36 -20.34 0.76
N LYS A 116 -2.84 -19.61 -0.27
CA LYS A 116 -2.70 -19.97 -1.70
C LYS A 116 -2.19 -18.84 -2.59
N LEU A 117 -1.40 -17.93 -2.05
CA LEU A 117 -0.82 -16.87 -2.86
C LEU A 117 0.13 -17.41 -3.94
N ARG A 118 -0.02 -16.87 -5.16
CA ARG A 118 0.81 -17.19 -6.34
C ARG A 118 1.96 -16.20 -6.56
N PHE A 119 2.21 -15.35 -5.58
CA PHE A 119 3.27 -14.34 -5.57
C PHE A 119 3.64 -13.99 -4.13
N SER A 120 4.77 -13.32 -3.97
CA SER A 120 5.28 -12.76 -2.73
C SER A 120 5.34 -11.25 -2.82
N THR A 121 4.71 -10.55 -1.87
CA THR A 121 4.69 -9.08 -1.84
C THR A 121 6.07 -8.46 -1.59
N THR A 122 7.01 -9.23 -1.01
CA THR A 122 8.39 -8.78 -0.75
C THR A 122 9.40 -9.20 -1.82
N LYS A 123 9.09 -10.20 -2.65
CA LYS A 123 10.01 -10.71 -3.68
C LYS A 123 9.63 -10.31 -5.09
N ASP A 124 8.33 -10.19 -5.38
CA ASP A 124 7.82 -9.99 -6.75
C ASP A 124 7.48 -8.51 -7.04
N PHE A 125 7.77 -7.62 -6.09
CA PHE A 125 7.54 -6.19 -6.22
C PHE A 125 8.73 -5.36 -5.75
N VAL A 126 8.92 -4.20 -6.38
CA VAL A 126 9.74 -3.10 -5.90
C VAL A 126 8.82 -1.98 -5.43
N PRO A 127 8.81 -1.63 -4.13
CA PRO A 127 8.08 -0.45 -3.65
C PRO A 127 8.65 0.82 -4.28
N VAL A 128 7.79 1.74 -4.70
CA VAL A 128 8.20 3.01 -5.31
C VAL A 128 8.09 4.15 -4.31
N SER A 129 6.88 4.40 -3.82
CA SER A 129 6.62 5.42 -2.79
C SER A 129 5.24 5.18 -2.19
N GLN A 130 5.09 5.48 -0.90
CA GLN A 130 3.76 5.62 -0.30
C GLN A 130 3.02 6.77 -0.99
N ILE A 131 1.70 6.65 -1.08
CA ILE A 131 0.85 7.72 -1.64
C ILE A 131 0.06 8.41 -0.54
N ALA A 132 -0.47 7.61 0.39
CA ALA A 132 -1.41 8.08 1.38
C ALA A 132 -1.44 7.19 2.62
N ASN A 133 -1.94 7.75 3.71
CA ASN A 133 -2.42 7.00 4.85
C ASN A 133 -3.77 7.50 5.37
N PHE A 134 -4.47 6.59 6.06
CA PHE A 134 -5.85 6.75 6.53
C PHE A 134 -5.93 6.21 7.95
N PRO A 135 -6.19 7.05 8.96
CA PRO A 135 -6.43 6.58 10.32
C PRO A 135 -7.85 6.06 10.50
N LEU A 136 -8.05 5.35 11.61
CA LEU A 136 -9.34 4.94 12.11
C LEU A 136 -9.69 5.72 13.39
N ILE A 137 -10.96 5.70 13.75
CA ILE A 137 -11.49 6.23 15.00
C ILE A 137 -11.92 5.04 15.86
N LEU A 138 -11.45 4.99 17.10
CA LEU A 138 -12.04 4.12 18.12
C LEU A 138 -13.33 4.76 18.61
N ALA A 139 -14.46 4.15 18.26
CA ALA A 139 -15.79 4.64 18.59
C ALA A 139 -16.54 3.65 19.48
N VAL A 140 -17.42 4.20 20.34
CA VAL A 140 -18.26 3.45 21.28
C VAL A 140 -19.71 3.95 21.27
N ASN A 141 -20.63 3.13 21.75
CA ASN A 141 -22.00 3.57 22.03
C ASN A 141 -22.01 4.63 23.15
N THR A 142 -22.77 5.72 22.98
CA THR A 142 -22.87 6.80 23.97
C THR A 142 -23.57 6.40 25.27
N LYS A 143 -24.52 5.46 25.23
CA LYS A 143 -25.27 4.95 26.40
C LYS A 143 -24.38 4.23 27.42
N LEU A 144 -23.17 3.82 27.03
CA LEU A 144 -22.20 3.21 27.95
C LEU A 144 -21.53 4.25 28.87
N ASN A 145 -21.68 5.55 28.59
CA ASN A 145 -21.10 6.65 29.36
C ASN A 145 -19.58 6.57 29.55
N LEU A 146 -18.88 5.97 28.59
CA LEU A 146 -17.41 5.90 28.55
C LEU A 146 -16.87 7.25 28.04
N ASN A 147 -15.82 7.78 28.66
CA ASN A 147 -15.24 9.08 28.32
C ASN A 147 -13.78 8.99 27.87
N SER A 148 -13.13 7.85 28.11
CA SER A 148 -11.74 7.62 27.75
C SER A 148 -11.52 6.20 27.24
N VAL A 149 -10.36 5.96 26.61
CA VAL A 149 -9.93 4.61 26.25
C VAL A 149 -9.75 3.74 27.49
N GLN A 150 -9.32 4.33 28.61
CA GLN A 150 -9.19 3.65 29.91
C GLN A 150 -10.56 3.19 30.44
N ASP A 151 -11.60 4.01 30.31
CA ASP A 151 -12.96 3.62 30.69
C ASP A 151 -13.44 2.43 29.87
N LEU A 152 -13.18 2.42 28.56
CA LEU A 152 -13.51 1.28 27.70
C LEU A 152 -12.77 0.01 28.13
N ILE A 153 -11.47 0.10 28.38
CA ILE A 153 -10.68 -1.06 28.84
C ILE A 153 -11.22 -1.60 30.17
N ALA A 154 -11.48 -0.71 31.13
CA ALA A 154 -12.04 -1.07 32.43
C ALA A 154 -13.43 -1.71 32.29
N TYR A 155 -14.31 -1.11 31.48
CA TYR A 155 -15.64 -1.62 31.19
C TYR A 155 -15.57 -3.03 30.60
N MET A 156 -14.74 -3.23 29.57
CA MET A 156 -14.67 -4.50 28.87
C MET A 156 -14.13 -5.62 29.77
N LYS A 157 -13.13 -5.32 30.61
CA LYS A 157 -12.58 -6.26 31.59
C LYS A 157 -13.58 -6.60 32.70
N ALA A 158 -14.39 -5.64 33.15
CA ALA A 158 -15.42 -5.87 34.15
C ALA A 158 -16.66 -6.60 33.59
N ASN A 159 -16.90 -6.52 32.28
CA ASN A 159 -18.09 -7.06 31.63
C ASN A 159 -17.77 -8.02 30.47
N PRO A 160 -16.99 -9.09 30.68
CA PRO A 160 -16.49 -9.94 29.59
C PRO A 160 -17.59 -10.53 28.70
N ALA A 161 -18.73 -10.92 29.27
CA ALA A 161 -19.86 -11.48 28.52
C ALA A 161 -20.63 -10.44 27.67
N LYS A 162 -20.43 -9.15 27.92
CA LYS A 162 -21.04 -8.05 27.15
C LYS A 162 -20.04 -7.37 26.22
N SER A 163 -18.76 -7.74 26.31
CA SER A 163 -17.71 -7.15 25.48
C SER A 163 -17.72 -7.77 24.09
N ASN A 164 -17.90 -6.92 23.10
CA ASN A 164 -17.78 -7.29 21.70
C ASN A 164 -17.29 -6.08 20.88
N TYR A 165 -16.79 -6.38 19.70
CA TYR A 165 -16.32 -5.37 18.76
C TYR A 165 -16.58 -5.84 17.34
N GLY A 166 -16.68 -4.93 16.39
CA GLY A 166 -17.05 -5.28 15.03
C GLY A 166 -16.46 -4.36 13.98
N GLY A 167 -16.68 -4.71 12.73
CA GLY A 167 -16.18 -3.92 11.60
C GLY A 167 -16.49 -4.54 10.24
N SER A 168 -16.21 -3.76 9.21
CA SER A 168 -16.51 -4.08 7.81
C SER A 168 -15.31 -4.70 7.08
N GLY A 169 -14.86 -5.86 7.56
CA GLY A 169 -13.89 -6.71 6.84
C GLY A 169 -12.58 -6.94 7.60
N PRO A 170 -11.66 -7.72 7.01
CA PRO A 170 -10.44 -8.16 7.69
C PRO A 170 -9.56 -7.01 8.20
N ALA A 171 -9.55 -5.88 7.49
CA ALA A 171 -8.76 -4.71 7.83
C ALA A 171 -9.18 -4.09 9.19
N PHE A 172 -10.49 -4.02 9.45
CA PHE A 172 -11.04 -3.55 10.74
C PHE A 172 -10.92 -4.61 11.82
N GLN A 173 -10.97 -5.89 11.45
CA GLN A 173 -10.64 -6.98 12.36
C GLN A 173 -9.21 -6.85 12.86
N PHE A 174 -8.23 -6.68 11.97
CA PHE A 174 -6.83 -6.47 12.35
C PHE A 174 -6.67 -5.31 13.34
N ALA A 175 -7.25 -4.15 13.05
CA ALA A 175 -7.17 -3.00 13.94
C ALA A 175 -7.80 -3.26 15.32
N SER A 176 -8.95 -3.92 15.36
CA SER A 176 -9.67 -4.23 16.60
C SER A 176 -8.99 -5.34 17.41
N GLU A 177 -8.46 -6.37 16.74
CA GLU A 177 -7.68 -7.44 17.36
C GLU A 177 -6.36 -6.91 17.94
N LEU A 178 -5.70 -5.98 17.25
CA LEU A 178 -4.51 -5.31 17.80
C LEU A 178 -4.85 -4.58 19.11
N PHE A 179 -5.96 -3.83 19.15
CA PHE A 179 -6.46 -3.20 20.38
C PHE A 179 -6.73 -4.25 21.46
N ARG A 180 -7.46 -5.32 21.13
CA ARG A 180 -7.81 -6.39 22.07
C ARG A 180 -6.56 -7.03 22.69
N ILE A 181 -5.60 -7.41 21.85
CA ILE A 181 -4.34 -8.05 22.27
C ILE A 181 -3.52 -7.11 23.16
N LYS A 182 -3.33 -5.85 22.74
CA LYS A 182 -2.49 -4.89 23.48
C LYS A 182 -3.09 -4.46 24.81
N THR A 183 -4.42 -4.49 24.94
CA THR A 183 -5.13 -4.08 26.16
C THR A 183 -5.55 -5.25 27.05
N SER A 184 -5.38 -6.48 26.57
CA SER A 184 -5.90 -7.71 27.18
C SER A 184 -7.39 -7.60 27.51
N THR A 185 -8.17 -6.99 26.60
CA THR A 185 -9.62 -6.91 26.73
C THR A 185 -10.28 -8.18 26.18
N PRO A 186 -11.44 -8.59 26.71
CA PRO A 186 -12.20 -9.72 26.18
C PRO A 186 -13.10 -9.31 25.01
N GLY A 187 -13.68 -10.29 24.33
CA GLY A 187 -14.68 -10.10 23.27
C GLY A 187 -14.28 -10.76 21.96
N GLU A 188 -15.25 -10.84 21.05
CA GLU A 188 -15.07 -11.41 19.72
C GLU A 188 -15.37 -10.38 18.63
N PHE A 189 -14.71 -10.53 17.49
CA PHE A 189 -14.96 -9.72 16.31
C PHE A 189 -16.24 -10.15 15.59
N ILE A 190 -17.16 -9.21 15.40
CA ILE A 190 -18.39 -9.40 14.64
C ILE A 190 -18.25 -8.72 13.27
N GLN A 191 -18.38 -9.52 12.20
CA GLN A 191 -18.27 -9.07 10.82
C GLN A 191 -19.58 -8.43 10.34
N TYR A 192 -19.51 -7.19 9.85
CA TYR A 192 -20.63 -6.48 9.21
C TYR A 192 -20.37 -6.30 7.71
N LYS A 193 -21.41 -6.05 6.90
CA LYS A 193 -21.24 -5.90 5.44
C LYS A 193 -20.73 -4.53 5.04
N SER A 194 -20.89 -3.52 5.90
CA SER A 194 -20.46 -2.14 5.62
C SER A 194 -20.12 -1.36 6.90
N THR A 195 -19.36 -0.27 6.74
CA THR A 195 -19.08 0.65 7.85
C THR A 195 -20.38 1.30 8.36
N SER A 196 -21.36 1.56 7.49
CA SER A 196 -22.68 2.06 7.90
C SER A 196 -23.43 1.08 8.79
N GLU A 197 -23.46 -0.21 8.44
CA GLU A 197 -24.05 -1.25 9.30
C GLU A 197 -23.33 -1.34 10.66
N THR A 198 -22.00 -1.21 10.65
CA THR A 198 -21.19 -1.22 11.89
C THR A 198 -21.53 -0.02 12.79
N ILE A 199 -21.67 1.17 12.20
CA ILE A 199 -22.09 2.37 12.93
C ILE A 199 -23.51 2.20 13.48
N THR A 200 -24.45 1.65 12.72
CA THR A 200 -25.80 1.35 13.22
C THR A 200 -25.74 0.41 14.42
N ALA A 201 -24.94 -0.65 14.36
CA ALA A 201 -24.76 -1.60 15.46
C ALA A 201 -24.15 -0.94 16.71
N LEU A 202 -23.21 0.00 16.54
CA LEU A 202 -22.73 0.84 17.63
C LEU A 202 -23.86 1.68 18.23
N VAL A 203 -24.69 2.33 17.42
CA VAL A 203 -25.79 3.20 17.89
C VAL A 203 -26.87 2.40 18.64
N THR A 204 -27.25 1.24 18.13
CA THR A 204 -28.26 0.36 18.75
C THR A 204 -27.75 -0.26 20.05
N GLY A 205 -26.44 -0.42 20.19
CA GLY A 205 -25.80 -1.05 21.35
C GLY A 205 -25.48 -2.53 21.15
N ASP A 206 -25.58 -3.00 19.91
CA ASP A 206 -25.16 -4.34 19.52
C ASP A 206 -23.64 -4.49 19.54
N LEU A 207 -22.89 -3.37 19.47
CA LEU A 207 -21.44 -3.32 19.66
C LEU A 207 -21.04 -2.39 20.82
N VAL A 208 -20.09 -2.85 21.64
CA VAL A 208 -19.44 -2.00 22.65
C VAL A 208 -18.48 -1.01 22.00
N MET A 209 -17.64 -1.48 21.08
CA MET A 209 -16.70 -0.64 20.34
C MET A 209 -16.54 -1.07 18.88
N SER A 210 -16.05 -0.15 18.06
CA SER A 210 -15.57 -0.44 16.70
C SER A 210 -14.40 0.49 16.36
N MET A 211 -13.47 -0.01 15.57
CA MET A 211 -12.60 0.85 14.78
C MET A 211 -13.35 1.22 13.50
N VAL A 212 -13.63 2.50 13.27
CA VAL A 212 -14.44 2.97 12.14
C VAL A 212 -13.66 3.95 11.27
N ASP A 213 -13.98 3.99 9.98
CA ASP A 213 -13.45 4.99 9.06
C ASP A 213 -13.84 6.40 9.51
N THR A 214 -12.93 7.35 9.31
CA THR A 214 -13.14 8.75 9.71
C THR A 214 -14.37 9.36 9.05
N GLY A 215 -14.43 9.36 7.72
CA GLY A 215 -15.49 10.00 6.92
C GLY A 215 -16.91 9.56 7.31
N PRO A 216 -17.25 8.27 7.19
CA PRO A 216 -18.57 7.75 7.56
C PRO A 216 -18.95 7.99 9.03
N ALA A 217 -17.97 8.01 9.94
CA ALA A 217 -18.23 8.20 11.37
C ALA A 217 -18.54 9.65 11.76
N MET A 218 -18.04 10.64 11.00
CA MET A 218 -18.15 12.06 11.37
C MET A 218 -19.59 12.52 11.65
N GLY A 219 -20.56 12.10 10.83
CA GLY A 219 -21.97 12.48 11.01
C GLY A 219 -22.55 11.93 12.31
N ALA A 220 -22.30 10.66 12.61
CA ALA A 220 -22.79 10.01 13.83
C ALA A 220 -22.09 10.55 15.10
N ILE A 221 -20.82 10.94 14.99
CA ILE A 221 -20.08 11.59 16.08
C ILE A 221 -20.63 13.00 16.34
N ALA A 222 -20.79 13.81 15.28
CA ALA A 222 -21.31 15.17 15.39
C ALA A 222 -22.76 15.20 15.91
N GLY A 223 -23.57 14.21 15.52
CA GLY A 223 -24.94 14.03 16.02
C GLY A 223 -25.04 13.41 17.42
N GLY A 224 -23.91 13.07 18.07
CA GLY A 224 -23.90 12.49 19.42
C GLY A 224 -24.49 11.07 19.51
N GLN A 225 -24.57 10.35 18.39
CA GLN A 225 -25.11 8.98 18.35
C GLN A 225 -24.07 7.94 18.76
N ILE A 226 -22.79 8.21 18.46
CA ILE A 226 -21.62 7.46 18.93
C ILE A 226 -20.60 8.42 19.50
N LYS A 227 -19.67 7.92 20.33
CA LYS A 227 -18.57 8.71 20.88
C LYS A 227 -17.23 8.25 20.34
N ALA A 228 -16.43 9.18 19.86
CA ALA A 228 -15.02 8.94 19.52
C ALA A 228 -14.15 9.03 20.79
N LEU A 229 -13.38 7.99 21.08
CA LEU A 229 -12.48 7.95 22.24
C LEU A 229 -11.03 8.25 21.88
N ALA A 230 -10.57 7.79 20.71
CA ALA A 230 -9.24 8.05 20.21
C ALA A 230 -9.16 7.91 18.69
N VAL A 231 -8.15 8.52 18.08
CA VAL A 231 -7.77 8.31 16.67
C VAL A 231 -6.48 7.51 16.59
N THR A 232 -6.34 6.68 15.56
CA THR A 232 -5.16 5.80 15.41
C THR A 232 -3.98 6.43 14.67
N SER A 233 -4.12 7.69 14.21
CA SER A 233 -3.02 8.50 13.65
C SER A 233 -2.06 9.01 14.72
N SER A 234 -0.82 9.37 14.33
CA SER A 234 0.14 10.03 15.25
C SER A 234 -0.30 11.42 15.70
N ASN A 235 -1.17 12.08 14.92
CA ASN A 235 -1.69 13.41 15.20
C ASN A 235 -3.21 13.36 15.27
N ARG A 236 -3.80 14.28 16.03
CA ARG A 236 -5.25 14.45 16.06
C ARG A 236 -5.78 14.84 14.68
N LEU A 237 -7.02 14.47 14.41
CA LEU A 237 -7.70 14.88 13.18
C LEU A 237 -8.15 16.33 13.29
N SER A 238 -7.98 17.12 12.23
CA SER A 238 -8.44 18.50 12.19
C SER A 238 -9.95 18.64 12.41
N GLY A 239 -10.73 17.64 11.97
CA GLY A 239 -12.18 17.56 12.21
C GLY A 239 -12.58 17.08 13.61
N LEU A 240 -11.64 16.58 14.41
CA LEU A 240 -11.86 16.09 15.78
C LEU A 240 -10.71 16.51 16.72
N PRO A 241 -10.40 17.81 16.85
CA PRO A 241 -9.24 18.28 17.61
C PRO A 241 -9.31 17.95 19.11
N GLN A 242 -10.50 17.70 19.64
CA GLN A 242 -10.76 17.27 21.02
C GLN A 242 -10.51 15.77 21.26
N VAL A 243 -10.47 14.96 20.20
CA VAL A 243 -10.28 13.51 20.33
C VAL A 243 -8.78 13.22 20.33
N PRO A 244 -8.24 12.59 21.40
CA PRO A 244 -6.82 12.30 21.49
C PRO A 244 -6.39 11.23 20.49
N THR A 245 -5.08 11.12 20.25
CA THR A 245 -4.49 9.97 19.58
C THR A 245 -4.41 8.77 20.53
N MET A 246 -4.21 7.56 19.99
CA MET A 246 -3.92 6.37 20.80
C MET A 246 -2.67 6.57 21.68
N ALA A 247 -1.64 7.28 21.18
CA ALA A 247 -0.44 7.58 21.94
C ALA A 247 -0.73 8.53 23.12
N GLU A 248 -1.50 9.59 22.90
CA GLU A 248 -1.96 10.51 23.97
C GLU A 248 -2.85 9.78 24.99
N ALA A 249 -3.60 8.77 24.55
CA ALA A 249 -4.38 7.89 25.40
C ALA A 249 -3.54 6.78 26.09
N GLY A 250 -2.21 6.84 26.05
CA GLY A 250 -1.32 5.90 26.74
C GLY A 250 -1.10 4.56 26.03
N LEU A 251 -1.46 4.46 24.75
CA LEU A 251 -1.31 3.25 23.91
C LEU A 251 -0.54 3.57 22.61
N PRO A 252 0.74 4.01 22.68
CA PRO A 252 1.50 4.40 21.49
C PRO A 252 1.68 3.27 20.47
N ASP A 253 1.73 2.01 20.93
CA ASP A 253 1.80 0.82 20.07
C ASP A 253 0.54 0.55 19.25
N LEU A 254 -0.57 1.25 19.55
CA LEU A 254 -1.82 1.19 18.81
C LEU A 254 -1.93 2.28 17.73
N GLU A 255 -0.82 2.92 17.39
CA GLU A 255 -0.75 3.62 16.12
C GLU A 255 -1.03 2.61 14.99
N PHE A 256 -2.08 2.93 14.23
CA PHE A 256 -2.56 2.13 13.13
C PHE A 256 -3.01 3.04 12.02
N ARG A 257 -2.54 2.77 10.80
CA ARG A 257 -3.03 3.48 9.63
C ARG A 257 -3.15 2.48 8.51
N PHE A 258 -4.24 2.56 7.77
CA PHE A 258 -4.18 2.04 6.42
C PHE A 258 -3.19 2.89 5.64
N TRP A 259 -2.47 2.26 4.73
CA TRP A 259 -1.65 2.95 3.76
C TRP A 259 -1.86 2.35 2.38
N THR A 260 -1.56 3.15 1.37
CA THR A 260 -1.51 2.71 -0.02
C THR A 260 -0.25 3.27 -0.66
N GLY A 261 0.38 2.47 -1.51
CA GLY A 261 1.63 2.81 -2.17
C GLY A 261 1.64 2.37 -3.61
N ILE A 262 2.59 2.91 -4.38
CA ILE A 262 2.87 2.46 -5.73
C ILE A 262 3.97 1.40 -5.69
N PHE A 263 3.76 0.31 -6.42
CA PHE A 263 4.70 -0.78 -6.57
C PHE A 263 4.96 -1.05 -8.05
N ALA A 264 6.20 -1.39 -8.40
CA ALA A 264 6.59 -1.89 -9.70
C ALA A 264 6.92 -3.39 -9.62
N PRO A 265 6.98 -4.14 -10.74
CA PRO A 265 7.40 -5.53 -10.74
C PRO A 265 8.86 -5.69 -10.28
N ALA A 266 9.18 -6.81 -9.64
CA ALA A 266 10.56 -7.15 -9.28
C ALA A 266 11.51 -7.10 -10.49
N GLY A 267 12.69 -6.52 -10.29
CA GLY A 267 13.68 -6.31 -11.34
C GLY A 267 13.57 -4.97 -12.06
N THR A 268 12.59 -4.12 -11.73
CA THR A 268 12.47 -2.78 -12.33
C THR A 268 13.75 -1.98 -12.06
N PRO A 269 14.41 -1.38 -13.08
CA PRO A 269 15.68 -0.68 -12.90
C PRO A 269 15.64 0.39 -11.78
N PRO A 270 16.64 0.44 -10.89
CA PRO A 270 16.66 1.41 -9.78
C PRO A 270 16.52 2.87 -10.22
N ALA A 271 17.06 3.22 -11.39
CA ALA A 271 16.93 4.58 -11.96
C ALA A 271 15.47 4.95 -12.28
N ILE A 272 14.68 3.98 -12.79
CA ILE A 272 13.24 4.15 -13.06
C ILE A 272 12.48 4.33 -11.75
N VAL A 273 12.74 3.45 -10.77
CA VAL A 273 12.13 3.53 -9.44
C VAL A 273 12.43 4.89 -8.80
N LYS A 274 13.68 5.35 -8.85
CA LYS A 274 14.08 6.64 -8.29
C LYS A 274 13.45 7.83 -8.99
N LYS A 275 13.28 7.77 -10.32
CA LYS A 275 12.59 8.81 -11.09
C LYS A 275 11.12 8.89 -10.69
N LEU A 276 10.43 7.75 -10.62
CA LEU A 276 9.02 7.69 -10.19
C LEU A 276 8.85 8.14 -8.72
N GLU A 277 9.70 7.68 -7.81
CA GLU A 277 9.71 8.08 -6.41
C GLU A 277 9.85 9.60 -6.27
N THR A 278 10.84 10.21 -6.95
CA THR A 278 11.10 11.65 -6.91
C THR A 278 9.87 12.43 -7.36
N GLU A 279 9.26 12.05 -8.49
CA GLU A 279 8.09 12.76 -9.02
C GLU A 279 6.86 12.59 -8.14
N ILE A 280 6.59 11.37 -7.67
CA ILE A 280 5.48 11.11 -6.74
C ILE A 280 5.64 11.96 -5.47
N ASN A 281 6.84 11.98 -4.88
CA ASN A 281 7.09 12.74 -3.65
C ASN A 281 6.96 14.25 -3.87
N ARG A 282 7.33 14.77 -5.05
CA ARG A 282 7.10 16.16 -5.42
C ARG A 282 5.61 16.47 -5.55
N ILE A 283 4.85 15.60 -6.23
CA ILE A 283 3.41 15.73 -6.46
C ILE A 283 2.63 15.75 -5.14
N LEU A 284 2.95 14.85 -4.21
CA LEU A 284 2.26 14.74 -2.93
C LEU A 284 2.50 15.92 -1.97
N LYS A 285 3.46 16.80 -2.29
CA LYS A 285 3.72 18.05 -1.58
C LYS A 285 3.06 19.27 -2.23
N MET A 286 2.44 19.12 -3.39
CA MET A 286 1.75 20.21 -4.08
C MET A 286 0.50 20.61 -3.28
N PRO A 287 0.29 21.89 -2.93
CA PRO A 287 -0.82 22.31 -2.07
C PRO A 287 -2.19 21.87 -2.57
N GLU A 288 -2.41 21.90 -3.87
CA GLU A 288 -3.67 21.50 -4.48
C GLU A 288 -3.91 19.99 -4.45
N VAL A 289 -2.84 19.18 -4.50
CA VAL A 289 -2.92 17.72 -4.34
C VAL A 289 -3.20 17.38 -2.87
N VAL A 290 -2.52 18.04 -1.94
CA VAL A 290 -2.77 17.89 -0.50
C VAL A 290 -4.21 18.25 -0.17
N ALA A 291 -4.72 19.37 -0.68
CA ALA A 291 -6.11 19.78 -0.49
C ALA A 291 -7.10 18.76 -1.10
N GLN A 292 -6.83 18.25 -2.30
CA GLN A 292 -7.68 17.27 -2.95
C GLN A 292 -7.72 15.93 -2.17
N MET A 293 -6.59 15.46 -1.65
CA MET A 293 -6.55 14.26 -0.79
C MET A 293 -7.24 14.50 0.56
N ALA A 294 -7.06 15.69 1.15
CA ALA A 294 -7.73 16.05 2.40
C ALA A 294 -9.27 16.07 2.26
N ASN A 295 -9.81 16.47 1.10
CA ASN A 295 -11.25 16.38 0.82
C ASN A 295 -11.78 14.94 0.88
N THR A 296 -10.91 13.96 0.64
CA THR A 296 -11.23 12.52 0.78
C THR A 296 -10.96 11.97 2.19
N GLN A 297 -10.61 12.83 3.16
CA GLN A 297 -10.21 12.46 4.52
C GLN A 297 -8.95 11.58 4.57
N VAL A 298 -8.07 11.79 3.58
CA VAL A 298 -6.82 11.05 3.39
C VAL A 298 -5.64 11.97 3.65
N ILE A 299 -4.59 11.45 4.29
CA ILE A 299 -3.35 12.19 4.49
C ILE A 299 -2.39 11.81 3.36
N ALA A 300 -2.06 12.78 2.51
CA ALA A 300 -1.02 12.63 1.49
C ALA A 300 0.31 12.31 2.18
N GLN A 301 0.96 11.22 1.76
CA GLN A 301 2.20 10.76 2.38
C GLN A 301 3.09 10.13 1.31
N GLY A 302 4.11 10.87 0.89
CA GLY A 302 5.22 10.32 0.10
C GLY A 302 6.23 9.60 1.00
N SER A 303 6.99 8.69 0.42
CA SER A 303 8.14 8.06 1.05
C SER A 303 9.25 7.79 0.03
N THR A 304 10.43 7.44 0.51
CA THR A 304 11.40 6.73 -0.31
C THR A 304 10.93 5.28 -0.56
N SER A 305 11.48 4.66 -1.60
CA SER A 305 11.30 3.23 -1.88
C SER A 305 11.72 2.36 -0.68
N GLU A 306 12.83 2.71 -0.03
CA GLU A 306 13.36 2.01 1.15
C GLU A 306 12.42 2.13 2.35
N GLU A 307 11.87 3.32 2.62
CA GLU A 307 10.90 3.52 3.70
C GLU A 307 9.62 2.71 3.47
N LEU A 308 9.08 2.68 2.25
CA LEU A 308 7.91 1.86 1.95
C LEU A 308 8.22 0.36 2.05
N TYR A 309 9.42 -0.07 1.65
CA TYR A 309 9.86 -1.46 1.84
C TYR A 309 9.94 -1.82 3.32
N LYS A 310 10.55 -0.97 4.15
CA LYS A 310 10.63 -1.17 5.60
C LYS A 310 9.23 -1.21 6.24
N LEU A 311 8.33 -0.32 5.83
CA LEU A 311 6.94 -0.32 6.27
C LEU A 311 6.26 -1.66 5.94
N LEU A 312 6.33 -2.08 4.67
CA LEU A 312 5.76 -3.35 4.20
C LEU A 312 6.30 -4.55 4.99
N ALA A 313 7.61 -4.65 5.17
CA ALA A 313 8.25 -5.75 5.88
C ALA A 313 7.86 -5.77 7.36
N THR A 314 7.86 -4.61 8.01
CA THR A 314 7.48 -4.47 9.42
C THR A 314 6.02 -4.84 9.62
N ASP A 315 5.13 -4.39 8.72
CA ASP A 315 3.72 -4.71 8.78
C ASP A 315 3.48 -6.21 8.55
N LEU A 316 4.14 -6.86 7.59
CA LEU A 316 4.00 -8.30 7.41
C LEU A 316 4.31 -9.08 8.70
N ILE A 317 5.36 -8.70 9.44
CA ILE A 317 5.70 -9.32 10.73
C ILE A 317 4.62 -9.01 11.77
N LYS A 318 4.30 -7.73 11.98
CA LYS A 318 3.32 -7.27 12.97
C LYS A 318 1.97 -7.95 12.77
N TRP A 319 1.46 -7.96 11.55
CA TRP A 319 0.13 -8.47 11.24
C TRP A 319 0.06 -9.98 11.18
N THR A 320 1.16 -10.67 10.85
CA THR A 320 1.26 -12.13 11.05
C THR A 320 1.09 -12.48 12.52
N GLN A 321 1.83 -11.81 13.41
CA GLN A 321 1.73 -12.05 14.85
C GLN A 321 0.31 -11.77 15.38
N VAL A 322 -0.32 -10.67 14.94
CA VAL A 322 -1.71 -10.35 15.30
C VAL A 322 -2.67 -11.43 14.81
N ALA A 323 -2.59 -11.83 13.53
CA ALA A 323 -3.47 -12.86 12.96
C ALA A 323 -3.37 -14.19 13.71
N ASP A 324 -2.15 -14.62 14.01
CA ASP A 324 -1.92 -15.90 14.67
C ASP A 324 -2.37 -15.85 16.14
N THR A 325 -2.08 -14.75 16.85
CA THR A 325 -2.51 -14.55 18.25
C THR A 325 -4.04 -14.48 18.37
N ALA A 326 -4.69 -13.80 17.43
CA ALA A 326 -6.14 -13.68 17.37
C ALA A 326 -6.82 -14.90 16.72
N LYS A 327 -6.06 -15.88 16.23
CA LYS A 327 -6.57 -17.05 15.49
C LYS A 327 -7.52 -16.64 14.35
N MET A 328 -7.16 -15.58 13.64
CA MET A 328 -7.96 -15.05 12.53
C MET A 328 -8.13 -16.13 11.46
N LYS A 329 -9.37 -16.24 10.96
CA LYS A 329 -9.71 -17.21 9.92
C LYS A 329 -8.87 -16.97 8.67
N LYS A 330 -8.16 -18.02 8.23
CA LYS A 330 -7.40 -17.99 6.98
C LYS A 330 -8.36 -17.94 5.78
N LEU A 331 -7.92 -17.31 4.69
CA LEU A 331 -8.66 -17.18 3.43
C LEU A 331 -8.26 -18.33 2.50
N ASP A 332 -9.22 -19.15 2.10
CA ASP A 332 -9.02 -20.29 1.19
C ASP A 332 -9.16 -19.95 -0.30
N GLN A 333 -9.23 -18.66 -0.63
CA GLN A 333 -9.39 -18.15 -2.00
C GLN A 333 -8.15 -18.41 -2.85
#